data_AF-A0A661FD23-F1
#
_entry.id   AF-A0A661FD23-F1
#
_cell.length_a   1.000
_cell.length_b   1.000
_cell.length_c   1.000
_cell.angle_alpha   90.00
_cell.angle_beta   90.00
_cell.angle_gamma   90.00
#
_symmetry.space_group_name_H-M   'P 1'
#
loop_
_entity.id
_entity.type
_entity.pdbx_description
1 polymer ?
#
loop_
_entity_poly.entity_id
_entity_poly.type
_entity_poly.pdbx_seq_one_letter_code
_entity_poly.pdbx_strand_id
1 'polypeptide(L)' 'PIGTIWAGAMMLQHLGYADAHDSIMSSIENILREGKQLTPDMGGKSSTIDLGKAIAAAI' A
#
# COMPACT_ATOMS: atom_id res chain seq x y z
N PRO A 1 5.96 -3.66 -2.33
CA PRO A 1 6.27 -2.28 -2.83
C PRO A 1 5.81 -1.17 -1.86
N ILE A 2 5.60 -1.47 -0.57
CA ILE A 2 4.94 -0.55 0.38
C ILE A 2 5.75 0.73 0.57
N GLY A 3 7.07 0.64 0.72
CA GLY A 3 7.92 1.82 0.96
C GLY A 3 7.77 2.91 -0.11
N THR A 4 7.81 2.54 -1.40
CA THR A 4 7.65 3.51 -2.50
C THR A 4 6.22 4.06 -2.57
N ILE A 5 5.20 3.22 -2.35
CA ILE A 5 3.80 3.65 -2.37
C ILE A 5 3.54 4.63 -1.21
N TRP A 6 4.04 4.34 -0.01
CA TRP A 6 3.95 5.22 1.15
C TRP A 6 4.69 6.54 0.92
N ALA A 7 5.91 6.50 0.36
CA ALA A 7 6.58 7.75 -0.03
C ALA A 7 5.73 8.60 -0.99
N GLY A 8 5.04 7.96 -1.94
CA GLY A 8 4.06 8.62 -2.80
C GLY A 8 2.87 9.21 -2.04
N ALA A 9 2.32 8.49 -1.06
CA ALA A 9 1.25 8.99 -0.19
C ALA A 9 1.71 10.22 0.62
N MET A 10 2.90 10.18 1.23
CA MET A 10 3.47 11.33 1.95
C MET A 10 3.68 12.54 1.04
N MET A 11 4.09 12.32 -0.22
CA MET A 11 4.19 13.37 -1.22
C MET A 11 2.82 13.99 -1.52
N LEU A 12 1.77 13.17 -1.71
CA LEU A 12 0.41 13.66 -1.95
C LEU A 12 -0.11 14.50 -0.78
N GLN A 13 0.14 14.05 0.46
CA GLN A 13 -0.18 14.81 1.65
C GLN A 13 0.53 16.18 1.66
N HIS A 14 1.84 16.20 1.36
CA HIS A 14 2.63 17.43 1.29
C HIS A 14 2.10 18.41 0.23
N LEU A 15 1.57 17.90 -0.88
CA LEU A 15 0.98 18.69 -1.96
C LEU A 15 -0.47 19.15 -1.68
N GLY A 16 -1.04 18.80 -0.52
CA GLY A 16 -2.40 19.19 -0.13
C GLY A 16 -3.49 18.19 -0.52
N TYR A 17 -3.14 17.01 -1.03
CA TYR A 17 -4.09 15.95 -1.38
C TYR A 17 -4.26 14.95 -0.22
N ALA A 18 -4.82 15.41 0.90
CA ALA A 18 -5.00 14.58 2.10
C ALA A 18 -5.90 13.36 1.85
N ASP A 19 -7.02 13.52 1.14
CA ASP A 19 -7.95 12.42 0.85
C ASP A 19 -7.27 11.28 0.07
N ALA A 20 -6.39 11.63 -0.87
CA ALA A 20 -5.63 10.64 -1.65
C ALA A 20 -4.58 9.93 -0.79
N HIS A 21 -3.90 10.65 0.10
CA HIS A 21 -3.02 10.06 1.10
C HIS A 21 -3.77 9.07 1.99
N ASP A 22 -4.91 9.48 2.55
CA ASP A 22 -5.68 8.69 3.51
C ASP A 22 -6.26 7.42 2.86
N SER A 23 -6.71 7.51 1.61
CA SER A 23 -7.16 6.35 0.82
C SER A 23 -6.03 5.34 0.60
N ILE A 24 -4.82 5.80 0.23
CA ILE A 24 -3.66 4.92 0.03
C ILE A 24 -3.24 4.26 1.35
N MET A 25 -3.16 5.03 2.44
CA MET A 25 -2.78 4.51 3.76
C MET A 25 -3.79 3.47 4.26
N SER A 26 -5.08 3.76 4.14
CA SER A 26 -6.15 2.81 4.50
C SER A 26 -6.06 1.52 3.68
N SER A 27 -5.74 1.62 2.38
CA SER A 27 -5.57 0.45 1.50
C SER A 27 -4.39 -0.42 1.94
N ILE A 28 -3.25 0.20 2.28
CA ILE A 28 -2.08 -0.51 2.80
C ILE A 28 -2.44 -1.23 4.11
N GLU A 29 -3.08 -0.53 5.04
CA GLU A 29 -3.50 -1.11 6.34
C GLU A 29 -4.44 -2.30 6.16
N ASN A 30 -5.42 -2.20 5.25
CA ASN A 30 -6.36 -3.26 4.96
C ASN A 30 -5.66 -4.51 4.41
N ILE A 31 -4.77 -4.35 3.43
CA ILE A 31 -4.03 -5.48 2.84
C ILE A 31 -3.09 -6.13 3.87
N LEU A 32 -2.43 -5.33 4.71
CA LEU A 32 -1.59 -5.85 5.78
C LEU A 32 -2.42 -6.62 6.82
N ARG A 33 -3.62 -6.13 7.16
CA ARG A 33 -4.55 -6.80 8.09
C ARG A 33 -5.08 -8.11 7.54
N GLU A 34 -5.33 -8.20 6.23
CA GLU A 34 -5.73 -9.45 5.58
C GLU A 34 -4.61 -10.49 5.56
N GLY A 35 -3.36 -10.07 5.41
CA GLY A 35 -2.18 -10.94 5.45
C GLY A 35 -2.06 -11.94 4.30
N LYS A 36 -2.89 -11.83 3.25
CA LYS A 36 -2.93 -12.79 2.13
C LYS A 36 -1.88 -12.52 1.04
N GLN A 37 -1.67 -11.25 0.67
CA GLN A 37 -0.75 -10.86 -0.41
C GLN A 37 0.53 -10.22 0.12
N LEU A 38 1.21 -10.88 1.07
CA LEU A 38 2.45 -10.36 1.67
C LEU A 38 3.68 -10.79 0.87
N THR A 39 4.66 -9.90 0.76
CA THR A 39 5.98 -10.21 0.18
C THR A 39 6.85 -10.99 1.17
N PRO A 40 7.94 -11.64 0.71
CA PRO A 40 8.77 -12.50 1.57
C PRO A 40 9.39 -11.81 2.79
N ASP A 41 9.71 -10.51 2.69
CA ASP A 41 10.22 -9.70 3.81
C ASP A 41 9.21 -9.56 4.95
N MET A 42 7.92 -9.75 4.68
CA MET A 42 6.83 -9.77 5.66
C MET A 42 6.32 -11.19 5.95
N GLY A 43 7.07 -12.23 5.57
CA GLY A 43 6.71 -13.63 5.82
C GLY A 43 5.69 -14.22 4.83
N GLY A 44 5.36 -13.51 3.76
CA GLY A 44 4.47 -14.02 2.71
C GLY A 44 5.19 -14.68 1.54
N LYS A 45 4.45 -14.95 0.46
CA LYS A 45 4.95 -15.60 -0.76
C LYS A 45 4.63 -14.82 -2.03
N SER A 46 4.00 -13.67 -1.92
CA SER A 46 3.56 -12.86 -3.06
C SER A 46 4.72 -12.07 -3.65
N SER A 47 4.65 -11.79 -4.96
CA SER A 47 5.61 -10.91 -5.62
C SER A 47 5.31 -9.44 -5.33
N THR A 48 6.27 -8.57 -5.65
CA THR A 48 6.06 -7.11 -5.62
C THR A 48 4.86 -6.68 -6.46
N ILE A 49 4.63 -7.33 -7.61
CA ILE A 49 3.52 -7.03 -8.51
C ILE A 49 2.19 -7.44 -7.88
N ASP A 50 2.13 -8.61 -7.25
CA ASP A 50 0.90 -9.11 -6.62
C ASP A 50 0.45 -8.20 -5.48
N LEU A 51 1.39 -7.80 -4.59
CA LEU A 51 1.10 -6.86 -3.51
C LEU A 51 0.73 -5.47 -4.06
N GLY A 52 1.39 -5.00 -5.13
CA GLY A 52 1.05 -3.73 -5.77
C GLY A 52 -0.37 -3.72 -6.34
N LYS A 53 -0.78 -4.80 -7.02
CA LYS A 53 -2.15 -4.96 -7.53
C LYS A 53 -3.18 -5.06 -6.41
N ALA A 54 -2.87 -5.77 -5.33
CA ALA A 54 -3.75 -5.89 -4.19
C ALA A 54 -4.01 -4.53 -3.53
N ILE A 55 -2.97 -3.71 -3.32
CA ILE A 55 -3.11 -2.35 -2.79
C ILE A 55 -3.93 -1.48 -3.76
N ALA A 56 -3.61 -1.50 -5.05
CA ALA A 56 -4.32 -0.67 -6.03
C ALA A 56 -5.81 -1.03 -6.17
N ALA A 57 -6.18 -2.31 -5.98
CA ALA A 57 -7.57 -2.76 -6.00
C ALA A 57 -8.34 -2.43 -4.72
N ALA A 58 -7.66 -1.99 -3.65
CA ALA A 58 -8.24 -1.66 -2.36
C ALA A 58 -8.42 -0.14 -2.12
N ILE A 59 -7.96 0.70 -3.07
CA ILE A 59 -8.17 2.16 -3.14
C ILE A 59 -9.62 2.45 -3.57
#